data_AF-A0A2V8PE53-F1
#
_entry.id   AF-A0A2V8PE53-F1
#
_cell.length_a   1.000
_cell.length_b   1.000
_cell.length_c   1.000
_cell.angle_alpha   90.00
_cell.angle_beta   90.00
_cell.angle_gamma   90.00
#
_symmetry.space_group_name_H-M   'P 1'
#
loop_
_entity.id
_entity.type
_entity.pdbx_description
1 polymer ?
#
loop_
_entity_poly.entity_id
_entity_poly.type
_entity_poly.pdbx_seq_one_letter_code
_entity_poly.pdbx_strand_id
1 'polypeptide(L)'
;MIIHRQNRAMIILLAVTFFIYPLLAFAQRPAASQEVKYSPQLASEIKKVQQAALESDYAYRQLAHLSNNIGPRLSGSPQAQAAVEYVAAELRKLGLEVQLEKCMVPHWVRGEEAGALTEYPSMAPNTTQKIALTALGGSVATPADGLTAEVVVVNNFDELEALGRNRVAGKIVLFNAKFDQRLADNGFEGQAYGQAVIYRGIGASAAARLGAVAALNRSAGGADYRLPHTGALRYADDAPKIPAAAVASEDADLIAHLASEGKVRMRLVLTPQNLPDAVSYNVIADLKGSEHPEQVVIVSGHLDSWDLGRGAIDDGAGVAIAMQTAQLFKQLRLRPKRTIRVIAWMNEENGLAGGRAYANDHKDEMANHFAAIESDLGAGHPLGFYAQGKPEILTLLQPLTVILQTQGAGV
;
A
#
# COMPACT_ATOMS: atom_id res chain seq x y z
N MET A 1 -37.82 63.89 13.11
CA MET A 1 -37.97 65.31 12.75
C MET A 1 -36.75 66.05 13.29
N ILE A 2 -35.80 66.38 12.40
CA ILE A 2 -34.70 67.39 12.46
C ILE A 2 -33.73 67.28 13.69
N ILE A 3 -32.39 67.32 13.63
CA ILE A 3 -31.47 68.17 12.87
C ILE A 3 -30.08 67.49 12.74
N HIS A 4 -29.53 67.70 11.56
CA HIS A 4 -28.17 67.47 11.07
C HIS A 4 -27.18 68.50 11.65
N ARG A 5 -25.95 68.12 12.02
CA ARG A 5 -24.79 69.06 11.90
C ARG A 5 -23.49 68.33 11.58
N GLN A 6 -22.94 68.72 10.44
CA GLN A 6 -21.62 68.42 9.90
C GLN A 6 -20.51 68.96 10.79
N ASN A 7 -19.33 68.32 10.76
CA ASN A 7 -18.06 69.01 10.96
C ASN A 7 -16.99 68.50 9.99
N ARG A 8 -16.08 69.42 9.68
CA ARG A 8 -15.28 69.52 8.45
C ARG A 8 -13.96 68.73 8.49
N ALA A 9 -13.56 68.40 7.27
CA ALA A 9 -12.26 67.96 6.74
C ALA A 9 -10.98 68.46 7.42
N MET A 10 -9.94 67.62 7.38
CA MET A 10 -8.59 68.05 6.99
C MET A 10 -7.83 66.88 6.33
N ILE A 11 -7.56 67.01 5.03
CA ILE A 11 -6.74 66.08 4.23
C ILE A 11 -5.30 66.59 4.30
N ILE A 12 -4.37 65.75 4.76
CA ILE A 12 -2.92 66.02 4.73
C ILE A 12 -2.32 65.17 3.60
N LEU A 13 -1.81 65.86 2.58
CA LEU A 13 -1.08 65.29 1.46
C LEU A 13 0.41 65.20 1.85
N LEU A 14 0.94 63.98 2.01
CA LEU A 14 2.36 63.73 2.24
C LEU A 14 2.94 63.02 1.01
N ALA A 15 3.70 63.77 0.23
CA ALA A 15 4.47 63.27 -0.91
C ALA A 15 5.65 62.44 -0.41
N VAL A 16 5.72 61.17 -0.83
CA VAL A 16 6.88 60.29 -0.59
C VAL A 16 7.61 60.11 -1.91
N THR A 17 8.79 60.73 -1.99
CA THR A 17 9.72 60.65 -3.12
C THR A 17 10.50 59.32 -3.03
N PHE A 18 10.35 58.45 -4.03
CA PHE A 18 11.13 57.21 -4.14
C PHE A 18 12.57 57.52 -4.61
N PHE A 19 13.56 57.30 -3.74
CA PHE A 19 14.96 57.16 -4.14
C PHE A 19 15.23 55.69 -4.50
N ILE A 20 15.45 55.42 -5.78
CA ILE A 20 15.90 54.11 -6.28
C ILE A 20 17.43 54.07 -6.16
N TYR A 21 17.96 53.31 -5.21
CA TYR A 21 19.36 52.88 -5.22
C TYR A 21 19.48 51.58 -6.02
N PRO A 22 20.36 51.47 -7.03
CA PRO A 22 20.63 50.18 -7.65
C PRO A 22 21.54 49.38 -6.71
N LEU A 23 20.96 48.44 -5.96
CA LEU A 23 21.74 47.34 -5.39
C LEU A 23 22.14 46.42 -6.55
N LEU A 24 23.40 46.55 -6.99
CA LEU A 24 24.08 45.51 -7.77
C LEU A 24 24.31 44.31 -6.85
N ALA A 25 23.27 43.47 -6.69
CA ALA A 25 23.43 42.13 -6.17
C ALA A 25 24.20 41.33 -7.24
N PHE A 26 25.50 41.12 -7.02
CA PHE A 26 26.20 40.02 -7.67
C PHE A 26 25.54 38.73 -7.17
N ALA A 27 24.56 38.24 -7.92
CA ALA A 27 24.13 36.86 -7.81
C ALA A 27 25.36 36.02 -8.17
N GLN A 28 26.05 35.48 -7.17
CA GLN A 28 26.95 34.36 -7.38
C GLN A 28 26.10 33.29 -8.07
N ARG A 29 26.36 33.05 -9.36
CA ARG A 29 25.82 31.87 -10.04
C ARG A 29 26.17 30.69 -9.14
N PRO A 30 25.20 29.84 -8.74
CA PRO A 30 25.54 28.59 -8.09
C PRO A 30 26.56 27.90 -9.00
N ALA A 31 27.69 27.48 -8.41
CA ALA A 31 28.70 26.73 -9.13
C ALA A 31 27.97 25.62 -9.91
N ALA A 32 28.20 25.54 -11.22
CA ALA A 32 27.59 24.51 -12.05
C ALA A 32 27.88 23.17 -11.38
N SER A 33 26.85 22.50 -10.87
CA SER A 33 26.98 21.15 -10.32
C SER A 33 27.68 20.31 -11.38
N GLN A 34 28.82 19.71 -11.04
CA GLN A 34 29.50 18.79 -11.94
C GLN A 34 28.48 17.75 -12.38
N GLU A 35 28.18 17.74 -13.68
CA GLU A 35 27.30 16.75 -14.28
C GLU A 35 27.92 15.37 -14.05
N VAL A 36 27.30 14.56 -13.19
CA VAL A 36 27.74 13.19 -12.95
C VAL A 36 27.58 12.44 -14.27
N LYS A 37 28.62 11.75 -14.74
CA LYS A 37 28.56 10.91 -15.93
C LYS A 37 28.99 9.50 -15.58
N TYR A 38 28.19 8.53 -15.98
CA TYR A 38 28.61 7.12 -15.91
C TYR A 38 29.76 6.90 -16.86
N SER A 39 30.70 6.04 -16.46
CA SER A 39 31.74 5.59 -17.37
C SER A 39 31.11 4.92 -18.60
N PRO A 40 31.77 4.97 -19.77
CA PRO A 40 31.25 4.28 -20.96
C PRO A 40 30.98 2.79 -20.73
N GLN A 41 31.81 2.15 -19.90
CA GLN A 41 31.63 0.76 -19.50
C GLN A 41 30.35 0.57 -18.67
N LEU A 42 30.16 1.35 -17.60
CA LEU A 42 28.98 1.23 -16.75
C LEU A 42 27.68 1.49 -17.54
N ALA A 43 27.67 2.52 -18.37
CA ALA A 43 26.52 2.82 -19.22
C ALA A 43 26.21 1.67 -20.21
N SER A 44 27.24 1.02 -20.76
CA SER A 44 27.10 -0.16 -21.62
C SER A 44 26.55 -1.37 -20.85
N GLU A 45 27.05 -1.62 -19.64
CA GLU A 45 26.59 -2.72 -18.78
C GLU A 45 25.12 -2.55 -18.35
N ILE A 46 24.71 -1.34 -17.94
CA ILE A 46 23.31 -1.04 -17.59
C ILE A 46 22.39 -1.27 -18.79
N LYS A 47 22.78 -0.81 -19.99
CA LYS A 47 22.00 -1.06 -21.22
C LYS A 47 21.87 -2.55 -21.55
N LYS A 48 22.93 -3.34 -21.33
CA LYS A 48 22.87 -4.80 -21.50
C LYS A 48 21.92 -5.46 -20.50
N VAL A 49 21.94 -5.04 -19.23
CA VAL A 49 20.99 -5.52 -18.21
C VAL A 49 19.56 -5.19 -18.63
N GLN A 50 19.31 -3.95 -19.04
CA GLN A 50 18.01 -3.50 -19.52
C GLN A 50 17.51 -4.34 -20.71
N GLN A 51 18.33 -4.51 -21.74
CA GLN A 51 17.96 -5.30 -22.91
C GLN A 51 17.69 -6.77 -22.56
N ALA A 52 18.56 -7.38 -21.77
CA ALA A 52 18.39 -8.76 -21.34
C ALA A 52 17.13 -8.97 -20.48
N ALA A 53 16.74 -7.97 -19.68
CA ALA A 53 15.49 -8.00 -18.92
C ALA A 53 14.27 -8.00 -19.86
N LEU A 54 14.28 -7.15 -20.90
CA LEU A 54 13.20 -7.06 -21.90
C LEU A 54 13.05 -8.31 -22.77
N GLU A 55 14.15 -9.03 -23.02
CA GLU A 55 14.17 -10.25 -23.84
C GLU A 55 13.88 -11.53 -23.02
N SER A 56 13.84 -11.42 -21.68
CA SER A 56 13.72 -12.56 -20.76
C SER A 56 12.29 -12.75 -20.27
N ASP A 57 11.80 -13.99 -20.33
CA ASP A 57 10.51 -14.40 -19.75
C ASP A 57 10.61 -14.83 -18.28
N TYR A 58 11.80 -14.72 -17.67
CA TYR A 58 12.08 -15.31 -16.36
C TYR A 58 11.14 -14.79 -15.27
N ALA A 59 11.06 -13.47 -15.07
CA ALA A 59 10.18 -12.89 -14.04
C ALA A 59 8.72 -13.28 -14.25
N TYR A 60 8.24 -13.26 -15.51
CA TYR A 60 6.89 -13.69 -15.84
C TYR A 60 6.63 -15.15 -15.44
N ARG A 61 7.57 -16.07 -15.72
CA ARG A 61 7.41 -17.49 -15.33
C ARG A 61 7.41 -17.69 -13.81
N GLN A 62 8.26 -16.96 -13.09
CA GLN A 62 8.29 -17.01 -11.61
C GLN A 62 6.97 -16.50 -11.03
N LEU A 63 6.52 -15.34 -11.48
CA LEU A 63 5.23 -14.75 -11.10
C LEU A 63 4.06 -15.67 -11.45
N ALA A 64 4.05 -16.25 -12.64
CA ALA A 64 3.00 -17.17 -13.08
C ALA A 64 2.93 -18.40 -12.18
N HIS A 65 4.05 -18.95 -11.73
CA HIS A 65 4.04 -20.07 -10.79
C HIS A 65 3.53 -19.65 -9.40
N LEU A 66 4.07 -18.56 -8.84
CA LEU A 66 3.61 -18.00 -7.56
C LEU A 66 2.10 -17.74 -7.58
N SER A 67 1.59 -17.18 -8.67
CA SER A 67 0.17 -16.82 -8.78
C SER A 67 -0.74 -18.01 -9.12
N ASN A 68 -0.37 -18.86 -10.06
CA ASN A 68 -1.28 -19.88 -10.60
C ASN A 68 -1.18 -21.22 -9.88
N ASN A 69 0.01 -21.58 -9.41
CA ASN A 69 0.26 -22.87 -8.77
C ASN A 69 0.17 -22.79 -7.25
N ILE A 70 0.69 -21.70 -6.66
CA ILE A 70 0.64 -21.48 -5.20
C ILE A 70 -0.61 -20.68 -4.83
N GLY A 71 -0.83 -19.56 -5.51
CA GLY A 71 -2.04 -18.75 -5.35
C GLY A 71 -1.96 -17.77 -4.16
N PRO A 72 -3.10 -17.50 -3.50
CA PRO A 72 -3.15 -16.61 -2.34
C PRO A 72 -2.29 -17.16 -1.21
N ARG A 73 -1.47 -16.30 -0.60
CA ARG A 73 -0.41 -16.73 0.30
C ARG A 73 -0.27 -15.82 1.52
N LEU A 74 -1.41 -15.58 2.18
CA LEU A 74 -1.46 -14.81 3.41
C LEU A 74 -0.52 -15.40 4.46
N SER A 75 0.17 -14.53 5.20
CA SER A 75 1.10 -14.95 6.24
C SER A 75 0.47 -15.96 7.22
N GLY A 76 1.24 -16.99 7.59
CA GLY A 76 0.78 -18.11 8.41
C GLY A 76 0.03 -19.23 7.66
N SER A 77 -0.34 -19.03 6.38
CA SER A 77 -1.00 -20.05 5.57
C SER A 77 -0.03 -21.14 5.04
N PRO A 78 -0.54 -22.33 4.68
CA PRO A 78 0.24 -23.34 3.96
C PRO A 78 0.83 -22.83 2.63
N GLN A 79 0.12 -21.95 1.93
CA GLN A 79 0.56 -21.35 0.68
C GLN A 79 1.73 -20.38 0.88
N ALA A 80 1.76 -19.62 1.98
CA ALA A 80 2.92 -18.81 2.35
C ALA A 80 4.17 -19.68 2.56
N GLN A 81 4.03 -20.82 3.24
CA GLN A 81 5.13 -21.78 3.40
C GLN A 81 5.58 -22.39 2.06
N ALA A 82 4.63 -22.77 1.19
CA ALA A 82 4.96 -23.27 -0.15
C ALA A 82 5.68 -22.21 -1.00
N ALA A 83 5.31 -20.93 -0.88
CA ALA A 83 5.98 -19.82 -1.54
C ALA A 83 7.42 -19.63 -1.05
N VAL A 84 7.65 -19.72 0.27
CA VAL A 84 8.99 -19.70 0.87
C VAL A 84 9.87 -20.79 0.27
N GLU A 85 9.36 -22.02 0.22
CA GLU A 85 10.09 -23.17 -0.32
C GLU A 85 10.39 -23.02 -1.82
N TYR A 86 9.42 -22.55 -2.58
CA TYR A 86 9.55 -22.31 -4.02
C TYR A 86 10.63 -21.26 -4.32
N VAL A 87 10.52 -20.06 -3.74
CA VAL A 87 11.47 -18.97 -4.00
C VAL A 87 12.88 -19.36 -3.55
N ALA A 88 13.01 -20.02 -2.40
CA ALA A 88 14.29 -20.51 -1.93
C ALA A 88 14.91 -21.54 -2.89
N ALA A 89 14.12 -22.46 -3.42
CA ALA A 89 14.58 -23.45 -4.39
C ALA A 89 15.02 -22.80 -5.71
N GLU A 90 14.26 -21.82 -6.23
CA GLU A 90 14.60 -21.11 -7.47
C GLU A 90 15.88 -20.28 -7.33
N LEU A 91 16.06 -19.58 -6.21
CA LEU A 91 17.30 -18.84 -5.93
C LEU A 91 18.51 -19.79 -5.78
N ARG A 92 18.34 -20.98 -5.17
CA ARG A 92 19.39 -22.01 -5.15
C ARG A 92 19.73 -22.55 -6.53
N LYS A 93 18.77 -22.70 -7.45
CA LYS A 93 19.03 -23.08 -8.85
C LYS A 93 19.85 -22.02 -9.59
N LEU A 94 19.73 -20.75 -9.20
CA LEU A 94 20.63 -19.69 -9.65
C LEU A 94 22.03 -19.78 -9.02
N GLY A 95 22.30 -20.76 -8.16
CA GLY A 95 23.61 -20.98 -7.51
C GLY A 95 23.92 -19.96 -6.43
N LEU A 96 22.89 -19.30 -5.88
CA LEU A 96 23.04 -18.37 -4.77
C LEU A 96 23.02 -19.12 -3.44
N GLU A 97 23.71 -18.56 -2.45
CA GLU A 97 23.56 -18.98 -1.06
C GLU A 97 22.24 -18.44 -0.53
N VAL A 98 21.33 -19.33 -0.11
CA VAL A 98 19.98 -18.97 0.35
C VAL A 98 19.83 -19.25 1.83
N GLN A 99 19.39 -18.24 2.56
CA GLN A 99 19.07 -18.28 3.98
C GLN A 99 17.57 -18.06 4.19
N LEU A 100 16.99 -18.80 5.14
CA LEU A 100 15.62 -18.61 5.59
C LEU A 100 15.66 -17.98 6.98
N GLU A 101 15.38 -16.70 7.07
CA GLU A 101 15.40 -15.97 8.33
C GLU A 101 14.02 -16.04 8.97
N LYS A 102 13.96 -16.58 10.19
CA LYS A 102 12.73 -16.87 10.90
C LYS A 102 12.04 -15.57 11.33
N CYS A 103 10.74 -15.47 11.10
CA CYS A 103 9.88 -14.46 11.71
C CYS A 103 8.62 -15.10 12.31
N MET A 104 8.07 -14.49 13.36
CA MET A 104 6.75 -14.86 13.89
C MET A 104 5.71 -13.95 13.25
N VAL A 105 4.66 -14.55 12.71
CA VAL A 105 3.63 -13.83 11.95
C VAL A 105 2.24 -14.11 12.52
N PRO A 106 1.30 -13.14 12.49
CA PRO A 106 -0.08 -13.39 12.86
C PRO A 106 -0.70 -14.45 11.95
N HIS A 107 -1.54 -15.32 12.53
CA HIS A 107 -2.25 -16.35 11.77
C HIS A 107 -3.75 -16.07 11.80
N TRP A 108 -4.20 -15.28 10.83
CA TRP A 108 -5.61 -14.98 10.63
C TRP A 108 -6.13 -15.79 9.44
N VAL A 109 -7.23 -16.52 9.66
CA VAL A 109 -7.87 -17.34 8.62
C VAL A 109 -9.22 -16.73 8.31
N ARG A 110 -9.42 -16.38 7.04
CA ARG A 110 -10.73 -15.94 6.55
C ARG A 110 -11.72 -17.10 6.64
N GLY A 111 -12.94 -16.77 7.07
CA GLY A 111 -14.05 -17.71 7.14
C GLY A 111 -15.10 -17.44 6.07
N GLU A 112 -16.33 -17.82 6.39
CA GLU A 112 -17.50 -17.46 5.60
C GLU A 112 -17.83 -15.98 5.75
N GLU A 113 -18.32 -15.40 4.66
CA GLU A 113 -18.64 -13.99 4.55
C GLU A 113 -19.96 -13.84 3.78
N ALA A 114 -20.93 -13.16 4.38
CA ALA A 114 -22.18 -12.85 3.71
C ALA A 114 -22.77 -11.53 4.21
N GLY A 115 -23.24 -10.72 3.26
CA GLY A 115 -23.99 -9.50 3.51
C GLY A 115 -25.29 -9.47 2.72
N ALA A 116 -26.38 -9.10 3.37
CA ALA A 116 -27.64 -8.85 2.68
C ALA A 116 -28.46 -7.75 3.36
N LEU A 117 -29.08 -6.88 2.57
CA LEU A 117 -30.12 -5.98 3.07
C LEU A 117 -31.40 -6.78 3.30
N THR A 118 -32.01 -6.56 4.46
CA THR A 118 -33.17 -7.30 4.97
C THR A 118 -34.39 -6.41 5.22
N GLU A 119 -34.19 -5.09 5.22
CA GLU A 119 -35.22 -4.06 5.31
C GLU A 119 -34.68 -2.84 4.57
N TYR A 120 -35.43 -2.29 3.61
CA TYR A 120 -35.10 -1.05 2.92
C TYR A 120 -36.36 -0.44 2.27
N PRO A 121 -36.35 0.85 1.91
CA PRO A 121 -37.50 1.51 1.26
C PRO A 121 -37.94 0.79 -0.01
N SER A 122 -39.26 0.68 -0.20
CA SER A 122 -39.88 0.06 -1.39
C SER A 122 -39.45 -1.40 -1.66
N MET A 123 -38.94 -2.09 -0.65
CA MET A 123 -38.55 -3.49 -0.73
C MET A 123 -39.72 -4.39 -1.12
N ALA A 124 -39.51 -5.26 -2.12
CA ALA A 124 -40.48 -6.27 -2.49
C ALA A 124 -40.69 -7.26 -1.30
N PRO A 125 -41.94 -7.63 -0.98
CA PRO A 125 -42.22 -8.53 0.14
C PRO A 125 -41.43 -9.84 0.05
N ASN A 126 -40.93 -10.31 1.19
CA ASN A 126 -40.19 -11.58 1.33
C ASN A 126 -38.93 -11.71 0.46
N THR A 127 -38.26 -10.60 0.16
CA THR A 127 -36.98 -10.61 -0.57
C THR A 127 -35.80 -10.28 0.35
N THR A 128 -34.58 -10.28 -0.20
CA THR A 128 -33.39 -9.65 0.38
C THR A 128 -32.52 -9.17 -0.76
N GLN A 129 -31.61 -8.22 -0.52
CA GLN A 129 -30.66 -7.78 -1.53
C GLN A 129 -29.23 -8.14 -1.11
N LYS A 130 -28.56 -8.99 -1.89
CA LYS A 130 -27.18 -9.41 -1.62
C LYS A 130 -26.22 -8.24 -1.80
N ILE A 131 -25.32 -8.08 -0.83
CA ILE A 131 -24.24 -7.08 -0.82
C ILE A 131 -22.90 -7.80 -1.05
N ALA A 132 -22.11 -7.35 -2.02
CA ALA A 132 -20.75 -7.84 -2.20
C ALA A 132 -19.83 -7.19 -1.15
N LEU A 133 -19.30 -8.02 -0.26
CA LEU A 133 -18.42 -7.60 0.81
C LEU A 133 -17.35 -8.66 1.10
N THR A 134 -16.34 -8.25 1.85
CA THR A 134 -15.34 -9.17 2.41
C THR A 134 -14.83 -8.67 3.76
N ALA A 135 -14.48 -9.56 4.68
CA ALA A 135 -13.92 -9.18 5.97
C ALA A 135 -12.62 -8.39 5.79
N LEU A 136 -12.37 -7.47 6.70
CA LEU A 136 -11.05 -6.86 6.83
C LEU A 136 -10.11 -7.82 7.53
N GLY A 137 -8.84 -7.83 7.10
CA GLY A 137 -7.82 -8.67 7.71
C GLY A 137 -7.60 -8.30 9.17
N GLY A 138 -7.74 -9.28 10.06
CA GLY A 138 -7.71 -9.07 11.51
C GLY A 138 -9.10 -8.81 12.13
N SER A 139 -10.18 -8.71 11.35
CA SER A 139 -11.54 -8.57 11.88
C SER A 139 -11.89 -9.72 12.81
N VAL A 140 -12.66 -9.41 13.86
CA VAL A 140 -13.34 -10.42 14.68
C VAL A 140 -14.60 -10.95 13.97
N ALA A 141 -15.05 -12.12 14.39
CA ALA A 141 -16.27 -12.73 13.86
C ALA A 141 -17.54 -12.04 14.37
N THR A 142 -18.60 -12.11 13.57
CA THR A 142 -19.97 -11.85 14.05
C THR A 142 -20.40 -12.92 15.07
N PRO A 143 -21.47 -12.68 15.86
CA PRO A 143 -22.11 -13.77 16.61
C PRO A 143 -22.43 -14.98 15.71
N ALA A 144 -22.52 -16.18 16.29
CA ALA A 144 -22.72 -17.42 15.54
C ALA A 144 -23.98 -17.39 14.63
N ASP A 145 -25.05 -16.77 15.12
CA ASP A 145 -26.30 -16.57 14.36
C ASP A 145 -26.24 -15.39 13.38
N GLY A 146 -25.07 -14.78 13.18
CA GLY A 146 -24.87 -13.53 12.44
C GLY A 146 -25.36 -12.28 13.19
N LEU A 147 -25.18 -11.12 12.57
CA LEU A 147 -25.55 -9.81 13.11
C LEU A 147 -26.58 -9.16 12.18
N THR A 148 -27.74 -8.74 12.71
CA THR A 148 -28.73 -7.96 11.94
C THR A 148 -29.03 -6.63 12.62
N ALA A 149 -28.61 -5.53 12.01
CA ALA A 149 -28.75 -4.19 12.58
C ALA A 149 -29.06 -3.14 11.50
N GLU A 150 -29.54 -1.97 11.95
CA GLU A 150 -29.73 -0.81 11.07
C GLU A 150 -28.37 -0.30 10.58
N VAL A 151 -28.30 0.19 9.34
CA VAL A 151 -27.10 0.77 8.77
C VAL A 151 -27.17 2.30 8.86
N VAL A 152 -26.09 2.91 9.33
CA VAL A 152 -25.86 4.35 9.30
C VAL A 152 -24.71 4.64 8.36
N VAL A 153 -24.92 5.56 7.43
CA VAL A 153 -23.93 5.93 6.43
C VAL A 153 -23.29 7.26 6.81
N VAL A 154 -21.96 7.31 6.75
CA VAL A 154 -21.14 8.50 6.96
C VAL A 154 -20.07 8.56 5.88
N ASN A 155 -19.67 9.75 5.45
CA ASN A 155 -18.64 9.93 4.44
C ASN A 155 -17.24 10.10 5.04
N ASN A 156 -17.16 10.45 6.33
CA ASN A 156 -15.90 10.70 7.04
C ASN A 156 -16.07 10.58 8.56
N PHE A 157 -14.97 10.78 9.30
CA PHE A 157 -14.99 10.72 10.77
C PHE A 157 -15.72 11.89 11.43
N ASP A 158 -15.70 13.09 10.83
CA ASP A 158 -16.40 14.25 11.38
C ASP A 158 -17.91 14.04 11.36
N GLU A 159 -18.45 13.45 10.28
CA GLU A 159 -19.85 13.04 10.20
C GLU A 159 -20.20 11.96 11.24
N LEU A 160 -19.30 11.00 11.47
CA LEU A 160 -19.47 10.00 12.53
C LEU A 160 -19.55 10.63 13.92
N GLU A 161 -18.63 11.54 14.24
CA GLU A 161 -18.63 12.26 15.52
C GLU A 161 -19.90 13.12 15.68
N ALA A 162 -20.30 13.84 14.63
CA ALA A 162 -21.48 14.70 14.63
C ALA A 162 -22.78 13.93 14.89
N LEU A 163 -22.89 12.68 14.42
CA LEU A 163 -24.03 11.81 14.73
C LEU A 163 -24.10 11.44 16.22
N GLY A 164 -22.94 11.24 16.85
CA GLY A 164 -22.81 10.88 18.26
C GLY A 164 -23.40 9.51 18.61
N ARG A 165 -23.17 9.11 19.87
CA ARG A 165 -23.56 7.79 20.39
C ARG A 165 -25.04 7.47 20.20
N ASN A 166 -25.93 8.45 20.40
CA ASN A 166 -27.39 8.25 20.33
C ASN A 166 -27.87 7.77 18.95
N ARG A 167 -27.14 8.13 17.88
CA ARG A 167 -27.50 7.75 16.51
C ARG A 167 -26.74 6.52 16.01
N VAL A 168 -25.63 6.17 16.64
CA VAL A 168 -24.70 5.10 16.22
C VAL A 168 -24.83 3.82 17.04
N ALA A 169 -25.14 3.92 18.33
CA ALA A 169 -25.16 2.77 19.23
C ALA A 169 -26.13 1.68 18.74
N GLY A 170 -25.65 0.43 18.66
CA GLY A 170 -26.45 -0.71 18.20
C GLY A 170 -26.57 -0.85 16.68
N LYS A 171 -25.90 0.00 15.90
CA LYS A 171 -26.00 0.04 14.44
C LYS A 171 -24.71 -0.38 13.74
N ILE A 172 -24.82 -0.71 12.45
CA ILE A 172 -23.70 -0.92 11.55
C ILE A 172 -23.33 0.43 10.93
N VAL A 173 -22.08 0.85 11.07
CA VAL A 173 -21.61 2.10 10.43
C VAL A 173 -20.99 1.76 9.08
N LEU A 174 -21.47 2.37 7.99
CA LEU A 174 -20.82 2.34 6.69
C LEU A 174 -20.09 3.66 6.45
N PHE A 175 -18.76 3.61 6.37
CA PHE A 175 -17.92 4.70 5.87
C PHE A 175 -17.94 4.69 4.33
N ASN A 176 -18.79 5.51 3.70
CA ASN A 176 -18.89 5.65 2.25
C ASN A 176 -17.92 6.71 1.68
N ALA A 177 -16.68 6.72 2.17
CA ALA A 177 -15.65 7.62 1.65
C ALA A 177 -15.28 7.22 0.22
N LYS A 178 -15.57 8.09 -0.76
CA LYS A 178 -15.28 7.81 -2.18
C LYS A 178 -13.78 7.87 -2.44
N PHE A 179 -13.27 6.90 -3.21
CA PHE A 179 -11.91 6.96 -3.73
C PHE A 179 -11.78 8.14 -4.71
N ASP A 180 -10.76 8.98 -4.54
CA ASP A 180 -10.54 10.12 -5.44
C ASP A 180 -9.86 9.65 -6.74
N GLN A 181 -10.68 9.13 -7.66
CA GLN A 181 -10.21 8.63 -8.95
C GLN A 181 -9.50 9.72 -9.75
N ARG A 182 -9.97 10.96 -9.68
CA ARG A 182 -9.36 12.07 -10.39
C ARG A 182 -7.95 12.35 -9.86
N LEU A 183 -7.74 12.28 -8.54
CA LEU A 183 -6.41 12.46 -7.96
C LEU A 183 -5.47 11.31 -8.38
N ALA A 184 -5.96 10.08 -8.39
CA ALA A 184 -5.21 8.92 -8.89
C ALA A 184 -4.84 9.05 -10.38
N ASP A 185 -5.78 9.43 -11.24
CA ASP A 185 -5.55 9.63 -12.68
C ASP A 185 -4.53 10.73 -12.98
N ASN A 186 -4.30 11.65 -12.03
CA ASN A 186 -3.30 12.71 -12.14
C ASN A 186 -1.91 12.31 -11.57
N GLY A 187 -1.68 11.02 -11.28
CA GLY A 187 -0.40 10.50 -10.78
C GLY A 187 -0.18 10.66 -9.28
N PHE A 188 -1.26 10.81 -8.50
CA PHE A 188 -1.23 10.89 -7.04
C PHE A 188 -1.98 9.72 -6.41
N GLU A 189 -1.88 8.53 -7.00
CA GLU A 189 -2.60 7.32 -6.58
C GLU A 189 -2.34 6.95 -5.11
N GLY A 190 -1.10 7.10 -4.62
CA GLY A 190 -0.77 6.86 -3.22
C GLY A 190 -1.50 7.81 -2.26
N GLN A 191 -1.69 9.07 -2.66
CA GLN A 191 -2.46 10.04 -1.87
C GLN A 191 -3.96 9.71 -1.91
N ALA A 192 -4.51 9.38 -3.08
CA ALA A 192 -5.91 8.97 -3.22
C ALA A 192 -6.23 7.72 -2.39
N TYR A 193 -5.33 6.72 -2.44
CA TYR A 193 -5.43 5.52 -1.61
C TYR A 193 -5.33 5.84 -0.13
N GLY A 194 -4.38 6.68 0.28
CA GLY A 194 -4.21 7.15 1.66
C GLY A 194 -5.49 7.77 2.26
N GLN A 195 -6.25 8.53 1.45
CA GLN A 195 -7.52 9.13 1.87
C GLN A 195 -8.62 8.10 2.11
N ALA A 196 -8.67 7.01 1.34
CA ALA A 196 -9.68 5.97 1.45
C ALA A 196 -9.32 4.89 2.50
N VAL A 197 -8.04 4.53 2.58
CA VAL A 197 -7.55 3.40 3.37
C VAL A 197 -7.66 3.62 4.88
N ILE A 198 -7.73 4.88 5.33
CA ILE A 198 -7.87 5.22 6.75
C ILE A 198 -9.14 4.61 7.38
N TYR A 199 -10.25 4.54 6.63
CA TYR A 199 -11.51 3.96 7.13
C TYR A 199 -11.42 2.45 7.27
N ARG A 200 -10.66 1.78 6.41
CA ARG A 200 -10.33 0.36 6.55
C ARG A 200 -9.48 0.13 7.81
N GLY A 201 -8.44 0.93 7.98
CA GLY A 201 -7.43 0.72 9.01
C GLY A 201 -7.93 0.97 10.43
N ILE A 202 -8.72 2.03 10.65
CA ILE A 202 -9.12 2.48 11.99
C ILE A 202 -10.64 2.72 12.17
N GLY A 203 -11.44 2.56 11.11
CA GLY A 203 -12.88 2.86 11.14
C GLY A 203 -13.66 2.02 12.14
N ALA A 204 -13.31 0.75 12.31
CA ALA A 204 -13.97 -0.13 13.28
C ALA A 204 -13.83 0.40 14.71
N SER A 205 -12.63 0.82 15.12
CA SER A 205 -12.38 1.40 16.44
C SER A 205 -13.12 2.73 16.62
N ALA A 206 -13.13 3.59 15.60
CA ALA A 206 -13.86 4.87 15.65
C ALA A 206 -15.37 4.66 15.86
N ALA A 207 -15.98 3.76 15.09
CA ALA A 207 -17.40 3.43 15.22
C ALA A 207 -17.72 2.74 16.56
N ALA A 208 -16.84 1.85 17.03
CA ALA A 208 -16.98 1.13 18.29
C ALA A 208 -17.01 2.07 19.51
N ARG A 209 -16.23 3.16 19.51
CA ARG A 209 -16.26 4.18 20.58
C ARG A 209 -17.65 4.81 20.75
N LEU A 210 -18.43 4.89 19.67
CA LEU A 210 -19.81 5.38 19.68
C LEU A 210 -20.86 4.25 19.85
N GLY A 211 -20.43 3.01 20.12
CA GLY A 211 -21.29 1.88 20.40
C GLY A 211 -21.85 1.16 19.17
N ALA A 212 -21.25 1.36 17.98
CA ALA A 212 -21.58 0.56 16.80
C ALA A 212 -21.35 -0.93 17.06
N VAL A 213 -22.13 -1.79 16.39
CA VAL A 213 -22.03 -3.26 16.51
C VAL A 213 -21.26 -3.91 15.36
N ALA A 214 -21.02 -3.17 14.27
CA ALA A 214 -20.10 -3.52 13.20
C ALA A 214 -19.72 -2.26 12.42
N ALA A 215 -18.62 -2.33 11.67
CA ALA A 215 -18.19 -1.27 10.77
C ALA A 215 -17.97 -1.81 9.36
N LEU A 216 -18.37 -1.03 8.38
CA LEU A 216 -18.16 -1.28 6.96
C LEU A 216 -17.40 -0.11 6.37
N ASN A 217 -16.50 -0.35 5.43
CA ASN A 217 -15.92 0.71 4.61
C ASN A 217 -16.22 0.46 3.14
N ARG A 218 -16.44 1.54 2.37
CA ARG A 218 -16.30 1.47 0.92
C ARG A 218 -14.89 0.95 0.60
N SER A 219 -14.80 0.05 -0.38
CA SER A 219 -13.52 -0.49 -0.82
C SER A 219 -12.56 0.62 -1.23
N ALA A 220 -11.32 0.53 -0.77
CA ALA A 220 -10.28 1.51 -1.05
C ALA A 220 -9.70 1.23 -2.44
N GLY A 221 -10.27 1.84 -3.47
CA GLY A 221 -9.79 1.75 -4.85
C GLY A 221 -10.82 2.24 -5.86
N GLY A 222 -10.33 2.46 -7.08
CA GLY A 222 -11.09 3.00 -8.21
C GLY A 222 -11.83 1.98 -9.08
N ALA A 223 -11.83 0.71 -8.69
CA ALA A 223 -12.38 -0.36 -9.52
C ALA A 223 -13.92 -0.36 -9.51
N ASP A 224 -14.52 -0.26 -10.70
CA ASP A 224 -15.97 -0.34 -10.94
C ASP A 224 -16.38 -1.76 -11.41
N TYR A 225 -16.02 -2.78 -10.63
CA TYR A 225 -16.26 -4.20 -10.97
C TYR A 225 -17.06 -4.96 -9.91
N ARG A 226 -17.70 -4.25 -8.98
CA ARG A 226 -18.37 -4.83 -7.81
C ARG A 226 -17.46 -5.78 -7.00
N LEU A 227 -16.21 -5.37 -6.82
CA LEU A 227 -15.18 -6.12 -6.09
C LEU A 227 -14.93 -5.48 -4.72
N PRO A 228 -15.13 -6.22 -3.61
CA PRO A 228 -14.77 -5.73 -2.30
C PRO A 228 -13.25 -5.89 -2.06
N HIS A 229 -12.61 -4.87 -1.51
CA HIS A 229 -11.15 -4.86 -1.24
C HIS A 229 -10.88 -5.13 0.25
N THR A 230 -10.26 -6.26 0.56
CA THR A 230 -9.77 -6.53 1.92
C THR A 230 -8.54 -5.68 2.25
N GLY A 231 -7.88 -5.96 3.36
CA GLY A 231 -6.71 -5.24 3.83
C GLY A 231 -6.67 -5.19 5.36
N ALA A 232 -5.52 -4.82 5.90
CA ALA A 232 -5.33 -4.82 7.34
C ALA A 232 -6.25 -3.81 8.05
N LEU A 233 -6.90 -4.30 9.09
CA LEU A 233 -7.57 -3.53 10.14
C LEU A 233 -6.69 -3.57 11.39
N ARG A 234 -6.59 -2.43 12.09
CA ARG A 234 -5.93 -2.34 13.39
C ARG A 234 -6.92 -1.88 14.44
N TYR A 235 -7.28 -2.78 15.35
CA TYR A 235 -8.06 -2.41 16.53
C TYR A 235 -7.20 -1.58 17.47
N ALA A 236 -7.78 -0.51 18.01
CA ALA A 236 -7.17 0.25 19.08
C ALA A 236 -7.51 -0.39 20.44
N ASP A 237 -6.60 -0.29 21.41
CA ASP A 237 -6.77 -0.90 22.73
C ASP A 237 -7.85 -0.22 23.59
N ASP A 238 -8.25 1.00 23.22
CA ASP A 238 -9.23 1.83 23.91
C ASP A 238 -10.68 1.63 23.42
N ALA A 239 -10.92 0.69 22.49
CA ALA A 239 -12.23 0.43 21.91
C ALA A 239 -12.54 -1.07 21.84
N PRO A 240 -13.82 -1.50 22.01
CA PRO A 240 -14.17 -2.89 21.82
C PRO A 240 -13.98 -3.30 20.35
N LYS A 241 -13.51 -4.54 20.14
CA LYS A 241 -13.38 -5.10 18.79
C LYS A 241 -14.78 -5.44 18.25
N ILE A 242 -15.14 -4.85 17.11
CA ILE A 242 -16.41 -5.12 16.41
C ILE A 242 -16.15 -5.72 15.02
N PRO A 243 -17.02 -6.60 14.50
CA PRO A 243 -16.89 -7.15 13.15
C PRO A 243 -16.73 -6.04 12.10
N ALA A 244 -15.84 -6.25 11.14
CA ALA A 244 -15.52 -5.25 10.13
C ALA A 244 -15.31 -5.87 8.74
N ALA A 245 -15.88 -5.23 7.73
CA ALA A 245 -15.79 -5.67 6.34
C ALA A 245 -15.71 -4.48 5.36
N ALA A 246 -15.07 -4.69 4.21
CA ALA A 246 -15.18 -3.78 3.08
C ALA A 246 -16.37 -4.16 2.20
N VAL A 247 -17.05 -3.17 1.64
CA VAL A 247 -18.16 -3.32 0.70
C VAL A 247 -17.72 -2.82 -0.67
N ALA A 248 -18.14 -3.49 -1.74
CA ALA A 248 -17.90 -3.02 -3.10
C ALA A 248 -18.46 -1.59 -3.30
N SER A 249 -17.81 -0.77 -4.12
CA SER A 249 -18.18 0.64 -4.32
C SER A 249 -19.65 0.84 -4.71
N GLU A 250 -20.15 0.02 -5.61
CA GLU A 250 -21.52 0.06 -6.14
C GLU A 250 -22.55 -0.33 -5.07
N ASP A 251 -22.21 -1.30 -4.22
CA ASP A 251 -23.07 -1.69 -3.11
C ASP A 251 -23.06 -0.63 -1.98
N ALA A 252 -21.93 0.06 -1.76
CA ALA A 252 -21.88 1.19 -0.83
C ALA A 252 -22.75 2.36 -1.34
N ASP A 253 -22.72 2.64 -2.64
CA ASP A 253 -23.57 3.66 -3.26
C ASP A 253 -25.06 3.28 -3.20
N LEU A 254 -25.41 2.01 -3.43
CA LEU A 254 -26.76 1.49 -3.24
C LEU A 254 -27.25 1.67 -1.79
N ILE A 255 -26.45 1.26 -0.80
CA ILE A 255 -26.81 1.39 0.61
C ILE A 255 -27.01 2.86 0.97
N ALA A 256 -26.13 3.75 0.53
CA ALA A 256 -26.24 5.18 0.76
C ALA A 256 -27.51 5.76 0.13
N HIS A 257 -27.84 5.37 -1.10
CA HIS A 257 -29.06 5.79 -1.77
C HIS A 257 -30.32 5.34 -1.01
N LEU A 258 -30.43 4.06 -0.67
CA LEU A 258 -31.57 3.54 0.09
C LEU A 258 -31.69 4.17 1.50
N ALA A 259 -30.54 4.41 2.16
CA ALA A 259 -30.51 5.07 3.47
C ALA A 259 -30.98 6.54 3.40
N SER A 260 -30.83 7.21 2.26
CA SER A 260 -31.35 8.56 2.04
C SER A 260 -32.89 8.59 1.89
N GLU A 261 -33.49 7.48 1.50
CA GLU A 261 -34.95 7.33 1.35
C GLU A 261 -35.63 6.82 2.63
N GLY A 262 -34.87 6.20 3.54
CA GLY A 262 -35.39 5.70 4.81
C GLY A 262 -34.50 4.67 5.47
N LYS A 263 -35.09 3.92 6.39
CA LYS A 263 -34.38 2.94 7.21
C LYS A 263 -33.88 1.75 6.38
N VAL A 264 -32.61 1.39 6.56
CA VAL A 264 -31.98 0.20 5.97
C VAL A 264 -31.47 -0.71 7.09
N ARG A 265 -31.78 -2.01 7.02
CA ARG A 265 -31.17 -3.04 7.89
C ARG A 265 -30.40 -4.06 7.08
N MET A 266 -29.24 -4.43 7.59
CA MET A 266 -28.36 -5.42 6.98
C MET A 266 -28.15 -6.59 7.94
N ARG A 267 -28.18 -7.79 7.37
CA ARG A 267 -27.63 -8.99 7.97
C ARG A 267 -26.18 -9.16 7.50
N LEU A 268 -25.26 -9.32 8.45
CA LEU A 268 -23.84 -9.54 8.26
C LEU A 268 -23.44 -10.85 8.94
N VAL A 269 -22.70 -11.68 8.21
CA VAL A 269 -22.06 -12.90 8.72
C VAL A 269 -20.60 -12.84 8.34
N LEU A 270 -19.72 -12.88 9.34
CA LEU A 270 -18.27 -13.01 9.17
C LEU A 270 -17.79 -14.08 10.16
N THR A 271 -17.09 -15.12 9.70
CA THR A 271 -16.56 -16.18 10.58
C THR A 271 -15.03 -16.31 10.57
N PRO A 272 -14.24 -15.22 10.55
CA PRO A 272 -12.79 -15.33 10.60
C PRO A 272 -12.31 -15.91 11.94
N GLN A 273 -11.13 -16.51 11.91
CA GLN A 273 -10.48 -17.09 13.09
C GLN A 273 -9.10 -16.47 13.30
N ASN A 274 -8.79 -16.14 14.55
CA ASN A 274 -7.44 -15.82 14.99
C ASN A 274 -6.85 -17.08 15.59
N LEU A 275 -5.86 -17.65 14.91
CA LEU A 275 -5.09 -18.79 15.39
C LEU A 275 -3.82 -18.27 16.09
N PRO A 276 -3.12 -19.11 16.87
CA PRO A 276 -1.82 -18.74 17.41
C PRO A 276 -0.85 -18.31 16.30
N ASP A 277 -0.01 -17.32 16.60
CA ASP A 277 1.03 -16.86 15.70
C ASP A 277 1.83 -18.03 15.12
N ALA A 278 2.09 -17.96 13.82
CA ALA A 278 2.79 -18.98 13.07
C ALA A 278 4.26 -18.61 12.87
N VAL A 279 5.10 -19.62 12.76
CA VAL A 279 6.46 -19.44 12.25
C VAL A 279 6.37 -19.26 10.73
N SER A 280 7.09 -18.28 10.19
CA SER A 280 7.34 -18.13 8.76
C SER A 280 8.75 -17.58 8.52
N TYR A 281 9.09 -17.25 7.28
CA TYR A 281 10.47 -16.91 6.90
C TYR A 281 10.54 -15.81 5.85
N ASN A 282 11.50 -14.89 6.02
CA ASN A 282 12.04 -14.14 4.89
C ASN A 282 12.93 -15.08 4.08
N VAL A 283 12.84 -15.03 2.75
CA VAL A 283 13.78 -15.74 1.87
C VAL A 283 14.87 -14.76 1.44
N ILE A 284 16.12 -15.06 1.77
CA ILE A 284 17.25 -14.17 1.52
C ILE A 284 18.28 -14.89 0.68
N ALA A 285 18.80 -14.22 -0.36
CA ALA A 285 19.88 -14.74 -1.18
C ALA A 285 20.91 -13.67 -1.55
N ASP A 286 22.19 -13.98 -1.34
CA ASP A 286 23.29 -13.06 -1.62
C ASP A 286 23.99 -13.41 -2.93
N LEU A 287 24.11 -12.43 -3.83
CA LEU A 287 25.11 -12.40 -4.88
C LEU A 287 26.32 -11.60 -4.39
N LYS A 288 27.36 -12.31 -3.93
CA LYS A 288 28.52 -11.70 -3.27
C LYS A 288 29.29 -10.71 -4.16
N GLY A 289 29.61 -9.56 -3.57
CA GLY A 289 30.39 -8.50 -4.20
C GLY A 289 31.85 -8.89 -4.47
N SER A 290 32.52 -8.11 -5.32
CA SER A 290 33.95 -8.28 -5.63
C SER A 290 34.90 -7.41 -4.82
N GLU A 291 34.50 -6.18 -4.51
CA GLU A 291 35.38 -5.16 -3.88
C GLU A 291 34.99 -4.89 -2.43
N HIS A 292 33.68 -4.84 -2.16
CA HIS A 292 33.08 -4.57 -0.85
C HIS A 292 32.03 -5.63 -0.53
N PRO A 293 32.41 -6.91 -0.37
CA PRO A 293 31.47 -8.01 -0.14
C PRO A 293 30.68 -7.87 1.17
N GLU A 294 31.17 -7.09 2.13
CA GLU A 294 30.50 -6.74 3.38
C GLU A 294 29.35 -5.74 3.19
N GLN A 295 29.40 -4.90 2.16
CA GLN A 295 28.38 -3.89 1.89
C GLN A 295 27.23 -4.47 1.07
N VAL A 296 26.00 -4.16 1.46
CA VAL A 296 24.79 -4.77 0.90
C VAL A 296 23.94 -3.73 0.16
N VAL A 297 23.47 -4.10 -1.03
CA VAL A 297 22.37 -3.44 -1.75
C VAL A 297 21.19 -4.40 -1.79
N ILE A 298 20.09 -4.06 -1.12
CA ILE A 298 18.87 -4.87 -1.10
C ILE A 298 18.05 -4.61 -2.36
N VAL A 299 17.56 -5.69 -2.97
CA VAL A 299 16.52 -5.66 -4.02
C VAL A 299 15.41 -6.60 -3.58
N SER A 300 14.19 -6.09 -3.39
CA SER A 300 13.12 -6.85 -2.74
C SER A 300 11.73 -6.68 -3.33
N GLY A 301 10.86 -7.58 -2.88
CA GLY A 301 9.40 -7.48 -2.85
C GLY A 301 8.87 -8.32 -1.69
N HIS A 302 7.57 -8.29 -1.40
CA HIS A 302 7.00 -9.13 -0.36
C HIS A 302 6.32 -10.40 -0.90
N LEU A 303 6.52 -11.49 -0.17
CA LEU A 303 6.17 -12.84 -0.57
C LEU A 303 4.77 -13.22 -0.15
N ASP A 304 4.26 -12.69 0.96
CA ASP A 304 2.85 -12.88 1.31
C ASP A 304 1.93 -12.05 0.41
N SER A 305 0.65 -12.35 0.46
CA SER A 305 -0.40 -11.56 -0.20
C SER A 305 -1.71 -11.70 0.55
N TRP A 306 -2.67 -10.82 0.30
CA TRP A 306 -4.06 -11.13 0.64
C TRP A 306 -4.57 -12.40 -0.04
N ASP A 307 -5.65 -12.94 0.54
CA ASP A 307 -6.12 -14.30 0.35
C ASP A 307 -7.29 -14.48 -0.63
N LEU A 308 -7.89 -13.38 -1.10
CA LEU A 308 -8.98 -13.41 -2.08
C LEU A 308 -8.49 -13.51 -3.53
N GLY A 309 -7.31 -12.96 -3.79
CA GLY A 309 -6.66 -12.93 -5.10
C GLY A 309 -5.62 -14.04 -5.25
N ARG A 310 -4.62 -13.76 -6.09
CA ARG A 310 -3.45 -14.64 -6.29
C ARG A 310 -2.12 -13.93 -6.00
N GLY A 311 -2.19 -12.75 -5.38
CA GLY A 311 -1.04 -11.92 -5.04
C GLY A 311 -0.13 -11.62 -6.23
N ALA A 312 -0.68 -11.38 -7.42
CA ALA A 312 0.14 -11.26 -8.63
C ALA A 312 0.89 -9.94 -8.67
N ILE A 313 0.16 -8.82 -8.52
CA ILE A 313 0.71 -7.46 -8.52
C ILE A 313 1.07 -6.97 -7.11
N ASP A 314 0.69 -7.72 -6.09
CA ASP A 314 0.84 -7.37 -4.68
C ASP A 314 1.13 -8.67 -3.89
N ASP A 315 2.40 -9.08 -3.75
CA ASP A 315 3.58 -8.55 -4.47
C ASP A 315 4.42 -9.66 -5.14
N GLY A 316 3.74 -10.57 -5.82
CA GLY A 316 4.42 -11.60 -6.62
C GLY A 316 5.33 -11.00 -7.71
N ALA A 317 4.97 -9.83 -8.22
CA ALA A 317 5.70 -9.11 -9.24
C ALA A 317 7.05 -8.60 -8.70
N GLY A 318 7.07 -7.92 -7.55
CA GLY A 318 8.28 -7.44 -6.91
C GLY A 318 9.24 -8.57 -6.56
N VAL A 319 8.73 -9.66 -6.00
CA VAL A 319 9.53 -10.88 -5.74
C VAL A 319 10.17 -11.41 -7.04
N ALA A 320 9.38 -11.53 -8.12
CA ALA A 320 9.89 -12.03 -9.39
C ALA A 320 10.93 -11.09 -10.03
N ILE A 321 10.74 -9.77 -9.93
CA ILE A 321 11.69 -8.74 -10.39
C ILE A 321 13.00 -8.83 -9.60
N ALA A 322 12.92 -8.99 -8.28
CA ALA A 322 14.08 -9.15 -7.41
C ALA A 322 14.87 -10.43 -7.74
N MET A 323 14.19 -11.56 -7.96
CA MET A 323 14.81 -12.80 -8.42
C MET A 323 15.47 -12.64 -9.80
N GLN A 324 14.81 -11.93 -10.73
CA GLN A 324 15.34 -11.68 -12.08
C GLN A 324 16.61 -10.84 -12.04
N THR A 325 16.75 -9.91 -11.09
CA THR A 325 17.98 -9.13 -10.92
C THR A 325 19.19 -10.05 -10.73
N ALA A 326 19.12 -11.01 -9.80
CA ALA A 326 20.22 -11.97 -9.62
C ALA A 326 20.42 -12.89 -10.83
N GLN A 327 19.33 -13.31 -11.49
CA GLN A 327 19.38 -14.13 -12.70
C GLN A 327 20.13 -13.42 -13.85
N LEU A 328 19.86 -12.13 -14.07
CA LEU A 328 20.48 -11.33 -15.13
C LEU A 328 21.97 -11.11 -14.89
N PHE A 329 22.37 -10.84 -13.65
CA PHE A 329 23.80 -10.73 -13.31
C PHE A 329 24.56 -12.02 -13.64
N LYS A 330 23.96 -13.19 -13.34
CA LYS A 330 24.55 -14.48 -13.69
C LYS A 330 24.59 -14.71 -15.20
N GLN A 331 23.49 -14.43 -15.91
CA GLN A 331 23.40 -14.58 -17.37
C GLN A 331 24.44 -13.74 -18.10
N LEU A 332 24.61 -12.49 -17.67
CA LEU A 332 25.54 -11.54 -18.29
C LEU A 332 26.97 -11.64 -17.75
N ARG A 333 27.21 -12.55 -16.80
CA ARG A 333 28.50 -12.74 -16.11
C ARG A 333 29.02 -11.43 -15.49
N LEU A 334 28.10 -10.62 -14.98
CA LEU A 334 28.41 -9.39 -14.27
C LEU A 334 28.72 -9.73 -12.82
N ARG A 335 29.68 -9.01 -12.24
CA ARG A 335 30.04 -9.13 -10.83
C ARG A 335 29.88 -7.77 -10.16
N PRO A 336 28.94 -7.61 -9.21
CA PRO A 336 28.75 -6.32 -8.55
C PRO A 336 29.92 -6.04 -7.60
N LYS A 337 30.25 -4.76 -7.41
CA LYS A 337 31.29 -4.35 -6.44
C LYS A 337 30.88 -4.66 -5.00
N ARG A 338 29.61 -4.40 -4.68
CA ARG A 338 28.95 -4.69 -3.39
C ARG A 338 28.11 -5.95 -3.52
N THR A 339 27.76 -6.57 -2.40
CA THR A 339 26.83 -7.70 -2.39
C THR A 339 25.43 -7.22 -2.76
N ILE A 340 24.78 -7.88 -3.72
CA ILE A 340 23.35 -7.71 -3.97
C ILE A 340 22.62 -8.75 -3.15
N ARG A 341 21.74 -8.31 -2.25
CA ARG A 341 20.90 -9.18 -1.43
C ARG A 341 19.48 -9.15 -1.97
N VAL A 342 19.02 -10.27 -2.50
CA VAL A 342 17.63 -10.48 -2.89
C VAL A 342 16.84 -10.89 -1.65
N ILE A 343 15.75 -10.19 -1.37
CA ILE A 343 14.87 -10.54 -0.25
C ILE A 343 13.43 -10.66 -0.73
N ALA A 344 12.79 -11.77 -0.39
CA ALA A 344 11.34 -11.93 -0.44
C ALA A 344 10.82 -11.85 1.00
N TRP A 345 10.25 -10.70 1.37
CA TRP A 345 9.79 -10.42 2.73
C TRP A 345 8.55 -11.22 3.09
N MET A 346 8.37 -11.50 4.36
CA MET A 346 7.15 -12.14 4.84
C MET A 346 6.36 -11.21 5.76
N ASN A 347 5.03 -11.31 5.67
CA ASN A 347 4.08 -10.59 6.50
C ASN A 347 4.14 -9.08 6.28
N GLU A 348 4.23 -8.59 5.05
CA GLU A 348 4.04 -7.15 4.79
C GLU A 348 2.58 -6.77 5.14
N GLU A 349 1.65 -7.50 4.52
CA GLU A 349 0.24 -7.14 4.32
C GLU A 349 -0.52 -6.85 5.63
N ASN A 350 -0.24 -7.66 6.64
CA ASN A 350 -0.95 -7.65 7.91
C ASN A 350 -0.01 -7.53 9.11
N GLY A 351 1.20 -7.02 8.93
CA GLY A 351 2.03 -6.83 10.10
C GLY A 351 3.41 -6.21 9.94
N LEU A 352 4.07 -6.23 8.79
CA LEU A 352 5.52 -5.96 8.60
C LEU A 352 6.48 -6.80 9.49
N ALA A 353 6.10 -8.02 9.91
CA ALA A 353 6.94 -8.78 10.86
C ALA A 353 8.26 -9.25 10.26
N GLY A 354 8.31 -9.63 8.98
CA GLY A 354 9.54 -10.02 8.30
C GLY A 354 10.58 -8.91 8.28
N GLY A 355 10.18 -7.69 7.87
CA GLY A 355 11.07 -6.53 7.87
C GLY A 355 11.55 -6.13 9.27
N ARG A 356 10.68 -6.20 10.29
CA ARG A 356 11.08 -5.93 11.68
C ARG A 356 12.06 -6.97 12.24
N ALA A 357 11.83 -8.25 11.96
CA ALA A 357 12.73 -9.31 12.38
C ALA A 357 14.12 -9.09 11.76
N TYR A 358 14.18 -8.83 10.45
CA TYR A 358 15.42 -8.51 9.76
C TYR A 358 16.13 -7.29 10.34
N ALA A 359 15.42 -6.19 10.56
CA ALA A 359 16.01 -4.97 11.13
C ALA A 359 16.58 -5.21 12.53
N ASN A 360 15.95 -6.08 13.33
CA ASN A 360 16.45 -6.46 14.65
C ASN A 360 17.68 -7.37 14.56
N ASP A 361 17.64 -8.39 13.70
CA ASP A 361 18.69 -9.41 13.61
C ASP A 361 19.96 -8.85 12.93
N HIS A 362 19.81 -7.88 12.02
CA HIS A 362 20.91 -7.21 11.31
C HIS A 362 21.25 -5.82 11.86
N LYS A 363 20.75 -5.46 13.06
CA LYS A 363 20.92 -4.12 13.64
C LYS A 363 22.40 -3.68 13.76
N ASP A 364 23.29 -4.63 14.06
CA ASP A 364 24.72 -4.39 14.26
C ASP A 364 25.47 -4.31 12.91
N GLU A 365 24.82 -4.67 11.81
CA GLU A 365 25.33 -4.65 10.43
C GLU A 365 24.71 -3.52 9.60
N MET A 366 23.85 -2.70 10.19
CA MET A 366 23.10 -1.67 9.46
C MET A 366 24.01 -0.63 8.79
N ALA A 367 25.20 -0.38 9.35
CA ALA A 367 26.21 0.49 8.74
C ALA A 367 26.74 -0.04 7.39
N ASN A 368 26.61 -1.34 7.13
CA ASN A 368 27.00 -1.98 5.87
C ASN A 368 25.85 -2.03 4.85
N HIS A 369 24.63 -1.66 5.23
CA HIS A 369 23.50 -1.54 4.30
C HIS A 369 23.64 -0.24 3.50
N PHE A 370 24.11 -0.36 2.26
CA PHE A 370 24.44 0.77 1.41
C PHE A 370 23.20 1.39 0.75
N ALA A 371 22.27 0.55 0.28
CA ALA A 371 21.02 0.96 -0.34
C ALA A 371 19.98 -0.17 -0.28
N ALA A 372 18.71 0.20 -0.44
CA ALA A 372 17.61 -0.74 -0.61
C ALA A 372 16.66 -0.22 -1.69
N ILE A 373 16.10 -1.13 -2.49
CA ILE A 373 15.00 -0.86 -3.40
C ILE A 373 13.97 -1.99 -3.27
N GLU A 374 12.71 -1.61 -3.20
CA GLU A 374 11.56 -2.50 -3.10
C GLU A 374 10.58 -2.18 -4.22
N SER A 375 10.05 -3.21 -4.86
CA SER A 375 9.10 -3.10 -5.96
C SER A 375 7.72 -3.57 -5.53
N ASP A 376 6.98 -2.73 -4.81
CA ASP A 376 5.68 -3.08 -4.22
C ASP A 376 4.55 -2.12 -4.64
N LEU A 377 4.52 -1.80 -5.94
CA LEU A 377 3.48 -0.94 -6.54
C LEU A 377 2.97 -1.54 -7.85
N GLY A 378 2.89 -2.88 -7.90
CA GLY A 378 2.45 -3.61 -9.07
C GLY A 378 3.51 -3.81 -10.14
N ALA A 379 3.03 -4.18 -11.34
CA ALA A 379 3.84 -4.48 -12.51
C ALA A 379 3.54 -3.53 -13.68
N GLY A 380 2.97 -2.36 -13.38
CA GLY A 380 2.71 -1.33 -14.37
C GLY A 380 3.99 -0.85 -15.04
N HIS A 381 3.87 -0.17 -16.18
CA HIS A 381 5.02 0.45 -16.82
C HIS A 381 5.63 1.53 -15.91
N PRO A 382 6.88 1.38 -15.43
CA PRO A 382 7.46 2.33 -14.50
C PRO A 382 7.68 3.66 -15.20
N LEU A 383 7.21 4.76 -14.62
CA LEU A 383 7.49 6.10 -15.13
C LEU A 383 8.79 6.67 -14.57
N GLY A 384 9.23 6.21 -13.40
CA GLY A 384 10.45 6.66 -12.75
C GLY A 384 10.66 5.91 -11.43
N PHE A 385 11.47 6.49 -10.54
CA PHE A 385 11.65 5.98 -9.18
C PHE A 385 11.63 7.14 -8.18
N TYR A 386 11.12 6.86 -6.99
CA TYR A 386 11.32 7.73 -5.84
C TYR A 386 12.57 7.28 -5.09
N ALA A 387 13.39 8.24 -4.65
CA ALA A 387 14.55 7.95 -3.82
C ALA A 387 14.49 8.79 -2.55
N GLN A 388 14.74 8.15 -1.41
CA GLN A 388 14.91 8.81 -0.12
C GLN A 388 16.35 8.64 0.35
N GLY A 389 16.96 9.73 0.80
CA GLY A 389 18.31 9.73 1.35
C GLY A 389 18.97 11.09 1.23
N LYS A 390 20.29 11.11 1.12
CA LYS A 390 21.03 12.39 0.98
C LYS A 390 20.72 13.03 -0.39
N PRO A 391 20.63 14.37 -0.49
CA PRO A 391 20.25 15.05 -1.73
C PRO A 391 21.08 14.67 -2.96
N GLU A 392 22.35 14.29 -2.76
CA GLU A 392 23.28 13.94 -3.83
C GLU A 392 22.91 12.63 -4.55
N ILE A 393 22.06 11.78 -3.95
CA ILE A 393 21.61 10.52 -4.55
C ILE A 393 20.90 10.77 -5.88
N LEU A 394 20.03 11.78 -5.95
CA LEU A 394 19.31 12.11 -7.18
C LEU A 394 20.28 12.54 -8.29
N THR A 395 21.31 13.30 -7.95
CA THR A 395 22.36 13.70 -8.90
C THR A 395 23.17 12.48 -9.38
N LEU A 396 23.48 11.52 -8.50
CA LEU A 396 24.19 10.29 -8.86
C LEU A 396 23.37 9.38 -9.79
N LEU A 397 22.04 9.38 -9.64
CA LEU A 397 21.13 8.58 -10.45
C LEU A 397 20.66 9.30 -11.72
N GLN A 398 20.90 10.60 -11.84
CA GLN A 398 20.48 11.38 -13.00
C GLN A 398 20.93 10.80 -14.35
N PRO A 399 22.13 10.23 -14.53
CA PRO A 399 22.50 9.62 -15.81
C PRO A 399 21.71 8.36 -16.17
N LEU A 400 21.13 7.67 -15.19
CA LEU A 400 20.28 6.50 -15.41
C LEU A 400 19.01 6.87 -16.18
N THR A 401 18.51 8.09 -15.97
CA THR A 401 17.29 8.61 -16.61
C THR A 401 17.38 8.60 -18.13
N VAL A 402 18.55 8.88 -18.70
CA VAL A 402 18.78 8.83 -20.15
C VAL A 402 18.60 7.41 -20.70
N ILE A 403 18.97 6.39 -19.89
CA ILE A 403 18.81 4.98 -20.27
C ILE A 403 17.34 4.58 -20.15
N LEU A 404 16.68 4.96 -19.05
CA LEU A 404 15.27 4.66 -18.78
C LEU A 404 14.30 5.39 -19.72
N GLN A 405 14.63 6.60 -20.16
CA GLN A 405 13.82 7.40 -21.10
C GLN A 405 13.53 6.68 -22.41
N THR A 406 14.45 5.81 -22.86
CA THR A 406 14.23 4.98 -24.07
C THR A 406 13.04 4.04 -23.95
N GLN A 407 12.54 3.82 -22.73
CA GLN A 407 11.37 3.01 -22.45
C GLN A 407 10.14 3.85 -22.04
N GLY A 408 10.25 5.18 -21.94
CA GLY A 408 9.15 6.03 -21.43
C GLY A 408 9.25 6.34 -19.94
N ALA A 409 10.27 5.82 -19.26
CA ALA A 409 10.57 6.08 -17.86
C ALA A 409 11.49 7.31 -17.72
N GLY A 410 10.92 8.51 -17.57
CA GLY A 410 11.64 9.76 -17.30
C GLY A 410 11.49 10.19 -15.82
N VAL A 411 12.55 10.74 -15.22
CA VAL A 411 12.47 11.31 -13.85
C VAL A 411 11.77 12.66 -13.85
#